data_AF-A0A2U3QK07-F1
#
_entry.id   AF-A0A2U3QK07-F1
#
_cell.length_a   1.000
_cell.length_b   1.000
_cell.length_c   1.000
_cell.angle_alpha   90.00
_cell.angle_beta   90.00
_cell.angle_gamma   90.00
#
_symmetry.space_group_name_H-M   'P 1'
#
loop_
_entity.id
_entity.type
_entity.pdbx_description
1 polymer ?
#
loop_
_entity_poly.entity_id
_entity_poly.type
_entity_poly.pdbx_seq_one_letter_code
_entity_poly.pdbx_strand_id
1 'polypeptide(L)'
;MKLAKEAGAKRALPLAVSAPSHCALMISASDRLETLLNTIEMGEPAVPLVNNADAMFLVNAGKIKISLIKQLNSPLLWEDSIRNIVNKGVGTFIEVGPGKVLSGLIKRIEPEAKILNVEDMASLEKTLQLFKDEG
;
A
#
# COMPACT_ATOMS: atom_id res chain seq x y z
N MET A 1 25.10 5.56 4.35
CA MET A 1 25.06 4.74 5.60
C MET A 1 25.90 5.32 6.72
N LYS A 2 27.19 5.63 6.50
CA LYS A 2 28.06 6.27 7.51
C LYS A 2 27.46 7.57 8.06
N LEU A 3 27.10 8.49 7.16
CA LEU A 3 26.43 9.76 7.53
C LEU A 3 25.16 9.58 8.38
N ALA A 4 24.33 8.56 8.08
CA ALA A 4 23.11 8.31 8.83
C ALA A 4 23.40 7.80 10.27
N LYS A 5 24.39 6.91 10.42
CA LYS A 5 24.83 6.44 11.74
C LYS A 5 25.48 7.55 12.55
N GLU A 6 26.31 8.38 11.91
CA GLU A 6 26.92 9.57 12.52
C GLU A 6 25.87 10.60 12.95
N ALA A 7 24.77 10.71 12.20
CA ALA A 7 23.61 11.52 12.56
C ALA A 7 22.70 10.87 13.63
N GLY A 8 23.10 9.76 14.26
CA GLY A 8 22.39 9.13 15.38
C GLY A 8 21.37 8.05 15.01
N ALA A 9 21.30 7.62 13.74
CA ALA A 9 20.40 6.54 13.36
C ALA A 9 20.77 5.23 14.08
N LYS A 10 19.80 4.64 14.79
CA LYS A 10 19.95 3.37 15.51
C LYS A 10 20.40 2.22 14.58
N ARG A 11 19.90 2.20 13.34
CA ARG A 11 20.26 1.22 12.31
C ARG A 11 20.27 1.89 10.93
N ALA A 12 21.26 1.55 10.13
CA ALA A 12 21.30 1.84 8.69
C ALA A 12 21.93 0.63 8.00
N LEU A 13 21.12 -0.10 7.22
CA LEU A 13 21.48 -1.37 6.59
C LEU A 13 21.01 -1.36 5.13
N PRO A 14 21.81 -1.91 4.19
CA PRO A 14 21.33 -2.12 2.84
C PRO A 14 20.27 -3.23 2.86
N LEU A 15 19.20 -3.03 2.11
CA LEU A 15 18.23 -4.09 1.85
C LEU A 15 18.74 -4.98 0.71
N ALA A 16 18.40 -6.27 0.75
CA ALA A 16 18.72 -7.23 -0.30
C ALA A 16 17.78 -7.04 -1.50
N VAL A 17 17.87 -5.89 -2.16
CA VAL A 17 17.07 -5.52 -3.34
C VAL A 17 17.99 -5.11 -4.47
N SER A 18 17.62 -5.43 -5.71
CA SER A 18 18.44 -5.20 -6.90
C SER A 18 18.13 -3.90 -7.64
N ALA A 19 17.06 -3.19 -7.27
CA ALA A 19 16.60 -1.98 -7.97
C ALA A 19 16.34 -0.82 -6.99
N PRO A 20 16.64 0.43 -7.39
CA PRO A 20 16.39 1.63 -6.59
C PRO A 20 14.92 2.07 -6.71
N SER A 21 13.99 1.24 -6.25
CA SER A 21 12.55 1.49 -6.35
C SER A 21 12.14 2.81 -5.68
N HIS A 22 11.10 3.47 -6.21
CA HIS A 22 10.42 4.63 -5.58
C HIS A 22 11.28 5.89 -5.47
N CYS A 23 12.15 6.11 -6.46
CA CYS A 23 12.96 7.33 -6.54
C CYS A 23 13.11 7.82 -7.99
N ALA A 24 13.72 9.00 -8.17
CA ALA A 24 13.92 9.61 -9.48
C ALA A 24 14.67 8.73 -10.50
N LEU A 25 15.46 7.74 -10.05
CA LEU A 25 16.13 6.79 -10.94
C LEU A 25 15.14 5.86 -11.69
N MET A 26 13.88 5.81 -11.26
CA MET A 26 12.82 5.00 -11.86
C MET A 26 11.97 5.74 -12.91
N ILE A 27 12.34 6.97 -13.30
CA ILE A 27 11.59 7.74 -14.33
C ILE A 27 11.47 6.95 -15.63
N SER A 28 12.56 6.38 -16.14
CA SER A 28 12.53 5.58 -17.39
C SER A 28 11.64 4.33 -17.28
N ALA A 29 11.53 3.74 -16.09
CA ALA A 29 10.61 2.64 -15.84
C ALA A 29 9.15 3.12 -15.79
N SER A 30 8.93 4.35 -15.31
CA SER A 30 7.60 4.99 -15.28
C SER A 30 7.09 5.28 -16.69
N ASP A 31 7.94 5.79 -17.59
CA ASP A 31 7.59 6.05 -19.00
C ASP A 31 7.20 4.76 -19.75
N ARG A 32 7.94 3.67 -19.48
CA ARG A 32 7.63 2.35 -20.03
C ARG A 32 6.30 1.82 -19.50
N LEU A 33 6.02 2.03 -18.21
CA LEU A 33 4.75 1.65 -17.60
C LEU A 33 3.59 2.47 -18.18
N GLU A 34 3.77 3.77 -18.39
CA GLU A 34 2.76 4.63 -19.03
C GLU A 34 2.40 4.12 -20.42
N THR A 35 3.41 3.81 -21.24
CA THR A 35 3.22 3.25 -22.58
C THR A 35 2.37 1.98 -22.53
N LEU A 36 2.66 1.07 -21.59
CA LEU A 36 1.90 -0.16 -21.39
C LEU A 36 0.47 0.11 -20.90
N LEU A 37 0.29 1.00 -19.91
CA LEU A 37 -1.03 1.31 -19.36
C LEU A 37 -1.93 2.01 -20.39
N ASN A 38 -1.36 2.71 -21.38
CA ASN A 38 -2.11 3.28 -22.49
C ASN A 38 -2.71 2.23 -23.44
N THR A 39 -2.21 0.99 -23.44
CA THR A 39 -2.81 -0.12 -24.19
C THR A 39 -3.87 -0.88 -23.41
N ILE A 40 -4.14 -0.50 -22.15
CA ILE A 40 -5.08 -1.19 -21.26
C ILE A 40 -6.31 -0.30 -21.04
N GLU A 41 -7.49 -0.86 -21.30
CA GLU A 41 -8.77 -0.28 -20.91
C GLU A 41 -8.98 -0.49 -19.41
N MET A 42 -9.13 0.60 -18.66
CA MET A 42 -9.33 0.58 -17.22
C MET A 42 -10.76 1.00 -16.90
N GLY A 43 -11.50 0.13 -16.22
CA GLY A 43 -12.85 0.43 -15.72
C GLY A 43 -12.81 1.26 -14.45
N GLU A 44 -13.93 1.93 -14.15
CA GLU A 44 -14.10 2.63 -12.89
C GLU A 44 -14.11 1.65 -11.71
N PRO A 45 -13.43 1.98 -10.59
CA PRO A 45 -13.31 1.06 -9.48
C PRO A 45 -14.66 0.96 -8.74
N ALA A 46 -15.09 -0.27 -8.44
CA ALA A 46 -16.33 -0.50 -7.68
C ALA A 46 -16.24 0.00 -6.23
N VAL A 47 -15.03 0.14 -5.70
CA VAL A 47 -14.73 0.67 -4.37
C VAL A 47 -13.63 1.72 -4.46
N PRO A 48 -13.64 2.76 -3.61
CA PRO A 48 -12.57 3.75 -3.59
C PRO A 48 -11.19 3.11 -3.35
N LEU A 49 -10.18 3.52 -4.12
CA LEU A 49 -8.80 3.07 -3.99
C LEU A 49 -7.97 4.15 -3.29
N VAL A 50 -7.13 3.81 -2.31
CA VAL A 50 -6.18 4.77 -1.73
C VAL A 50 -4.81 4.57 -2.34
N ASN A 51 -4.25 5.62 -2.94
CA ASN A 51 -2.96 5.52 -3.60
C ASN A 51 -1.79 5.79 -2.66
N ASN A 52 -0.64 5.15 -2.92
CA ASN A 52 0.55 5.35 -2.09
C ASN A 52 1.37 6.60 -2.46
N ALA A 53 1.20 7.15 -3.66
CA ALA A 53 1.99 8.29 -4.12
C ALA A 53 1.52 9.62 -3.53
N ASP A 54 0.21 9.73 -3.21
CA ASP A 54 -0.42 10.94 -2.69
C ASP A 54 -1.24 10.70 -1.42
N ALA A 55 -1.39 9.45 -0.97
CA ALA A 55 -2.25 9.05 0.14
C ALA A 55 -3.73 9.48 -0.05
N MET A 56 -4.23 9.52 -1.29
CA MET A 56 -5.57 10.02 -1.62
C MET A 56 -6.51 8.91 -2.07
N PHE A 57 -7.80 9.12 -1.77
CA PHE A 57 -8.89 8.32 -2.34
C PHE A 57 -9.09 8.66 -3.82
N LEU A 58 -9.05 7.62 -4.65
CA LEU A 58 -9.27 7.64 -6.08
C LEU A 58 -10.52 6.83 -6.41
N VAL A 59 -11.40 7.43 -7.19
CA VAL A 59 -12.65 6.83 -7.67
C VAL A 59 -12.76 6.91 -9.20
N ASN A 60 -11.68 7.32 -9.87
CA ASN A 60 -11.63 7.50 -11.32
C ASN A 60 -10.48 6.69 -11.93
N ALA A 61 -10.76 5.89 -12.97
CA ALA A 61 -9.79 5.06 -13.68
C ALA A 61 -8.60 5.86 -14.24
N GLY A 62 -8.85 7.05 -14.80
CA GLY A 62 -7.80 7.94 -15.31
C GLY A 62 -6.85 8.41 -14.22
N LYS A 63 -7.38 8.78 -13.04
CA LYS A 63 -6.56 9.13 -11.87
C LYS A 63 -5.75 7.95 -11.34
N ILE A 64 -6.33 6.75 -11.35
CA ILE A 64 -5.61 5.52 -10.96
C ILE A 64 -4.44 5.27 -11.92
N LYS A 65 -4.65 5.40 -13.22
CA LYS A 65 -3.58 5.26 -14.23
C LYS A 65 -2.41 6.21 -13.96
N ILE A 66 -2.70 7.50 -13.78
CA ILE A 66 -1.68 8.51 -13.44
C ILE A 66 -0.96 8.14 -12.14
N SER A 67 -1.70 7.68 -11.14
CA SER A 67 -1.13 7.29 -9.86
C SER A 67 -0.18 6.08 -9.96
N LEU A 68 -0.52 5.08 -10.77
CA LEU A 68 0.33 3.89 -10.96
C LEU A 68 1.68 4.27 -11.57
N ILE A 69 1.68 5.19 -12.54
CA ILE A 69 2.90 5.71 -13.17
C ILE A 69 3.74 6.46 -12.13
N LYS A 70 3.11 7.39 -11.38
CA LYS A 70 3.79 8.18 -10.35
C LYS A 70 4.40 7.33 -9.23
N GLN A 71 3.74 6.24 -8.85
CA GLN A 71 4.19 5.38 -7.74
C GLN A 71 5.59 4.79 -7.96
N LEU A 72 6.02 4.59 -9.21
CA LEU A 72 7.34 3.99 -9.49
C LEU A 72 8.50 4.92 -9.11
N ASN A 73 8.31 6.23 -9.26
CA ASN A 73 9.36 7.24 -9.08
C ASN A 73 9.16 8.14 -7.84
N SER A 74 8.08 7.93 -7.10
CA SER A 74 7.71 8.69 -5.90
C SER A 74 7.78 7.84 -4.63
N PRO A 75 7.98 8.45 -3.45
CA PRO A 75 7.91 7.75 -2.17
C PRO A 75 6.56 7.03 -1.95
N LEU A 76 6.58 5.99 -1.11
CA LEU A 76 5.34 5.35 -0.62
C LEU A 76 4.90 6.02 0.68
N LEU A 77 3.83 6.79 0.60
CA LEU A 77 3.17 7.43 1.74
C LEU A 77 2.23 6.44 2.46
N TRP A 78 2.73 5.26 2.82
CA TRP A 78 1.92 4.18 3.41
C TRP A 78 1.26 4.60 4.73
N GLU A 79 2.01 5.26 5.62
CA GLU A 79 1.46 5.72 6.90
C GLU A 79 0.32 6.72 6.69
N ASP A 80 0.52 7.71 5.82
CA ASP A 80 -0.50 8.70 5.48
C ASP A 80 -1.73 8.05 4.84
N SER A 81 -1.54 7.05 3.95
CA SER A 81 -2.63 6.28 3.36
C SER A 81 -3.48 5.60 4.43
N ILE A 82 -2.86 4.91 5.38
CA ILE A 82 -3.59 4.24 6.48
C ILE A 82 -4.30 5.26 7.37
N ARG A 83 -3.64 6.37 7.74
CA ARG A 83 -4.27 7.44 8.52
C ARG A 83 -5.49 8.02 7.80
N ASN A 84 -5.41 8.24 6.50
CA ASN A 84 -6.52 8.73 5.71
C ASN A 84 -7.68 7.71 5.62
N ILE A 85 -7.38 6.42 5.57
CA ILE A 85 -8.40 5.36 5.62
C ILE A 85 -9.13 5.37 6.98
N VAL A 86 -8.39 5.42 8.08
CA VAL A 86 -8.96 5.50 9.44
C VAL A 86 -9.79 6.76 9.62
N ASN A 87 -9.32 7.91 9.13
CA ASN A 87 -10.05 9.19 9.19
C ASN A 87 -11.38 9.17 8.41
N LYS A 88 -11.59 8.21 7.50
CA LYS A 88 -12.87 7.97 6.83
C LYS A 88 -13.79 7.01 7.60
N GLY A 89 -13.42 6.60 8.80
CA GLY A 89 -14.23 5.75 9.68
C GLY A 89 -13.99 4.25 9.49
N VAL A 90 -12.97 3.84 8.73
CA VAL A 90 -12.62 2.42 8.58
C VAL A 90 -11.87 1.95 9.83
N GLY A 91 -12.51 1.07 10.60
CA GLY A 91 -11.93 0.45 11.80
C GLY A 91 -11.43 -0.98 11.61
N THR A 92 -11.80 -1.65 10.51
CA THR A 92 -11.46 -3.05 10.23
C THR A 92 -10.65 -3.17 8.95
N PHE A 93 -9.50 -3.85 9.02
CA PHE A 93 -8.61 -4.10 7.90
C PHE A 93 -8.42 -5.59 7.70
N ILE A 94 -8.36 -6.02 6.44
CA ILE A 94 -8.08 -7.40 6.05
C ILE A 94 -6.86 -7.40 5.13
N GLU A 95 -5.75 -8.00 5.56
CA GLU A 95 -4.59 -8.25 4.70
C GLU A 95 -4.84 -9.50 3.86
N VAL A 96 -4.70 -9.38 2.54
CA VAL A 96 -4.88 -10.49 1.60
C VAL A 96 -3.55 -10.83 0.96
N GLY A 97 -3.15 -12.09 1.04
CA GLY A 97 -1.86 -12.59 0.57
C GLY A 97 -1.00 -13.16 1.70
N PRO A 98 0.19 -13.70 1.37
CA PRO A 98 1.03 -14.42 2.33
C PRO A 98 1.64 -13.50 3.40
N GLY A 99 1.66 -14.00 4.63
CA GLY A 99 2.26 -13.28 5.75
C GLY A 99 1.36 -12.22 6.37
N LYS A 100 1.95 -11.40 7.25
CA LYS A 100 1.21 -10.45 8.12
C LYS A 100 1.92 -9.11 8.25
N VAL A 101 2.65 -8.71 7.20
CA VAL A 101 3.51 -7.53 7.25
C VAL A 101 2.65 -6.28 7.31
N LEU A 102 1.65 -6.16 6.45
CA LEU A 102 0.78 -4.99 6.41
C LEU A 102 -0.07 -4.90 7.68
N SER A 103 -0.57 -6.03 8.18
CA SER A 103 -1.25 -6.16 9.47
C SER A 103 -0.41 -5.56 10.61
N GLY A 104 0.86 -5.95 10.69
CA GLY A 104 1.79 -5.43 11.69
C GLY A 104 2.10 -3.94 11.52
N LEU A 105 2.20 -3.45 10.29
CA LEU A 105 2.40 -2.02 10.01
C LEU A 105 1.17 -1.19 10.39
N ILE A 106 -0.02 -1.63 10.00
CA ILE A 106 -1.28 -0.95 10.34
C ILE A 106 -1.44 -0.88 11.85
N LYS A 107 -1.19 -1.96 12.59
CA LYS A 107 -1.32 -1.96 14.07
C LYS A 107 -0.36 -1.00 14.77
N ARG A 108 0.79 -0.66 14.15
CA ARG A 108 1.70 0.37 14.67
C ARG A 108 1.20 1.79 14.37
N ILE A 109 0.46 1.97 13.27
CA ILE A 109 -0.08 3.27 12.85
C ILE A 109 -1.39 3.57 13.60
N GLU A 110 -2.26 2.57 13.72
CA GLU A 110 -3.56 2.62 14.38
C GLU A 110 -3.71 1.42 15.33
N PRO A 111 -3.37 1.57 16.62
CA PRO A 111 -3.46 0.51 17.61
C PRO A 111 -4.87 -0.02 17.88
N GLU A 112 -5.93 0.75 17.59
CA GLU A 112 -7.32 0.31 17.84
C GLU A 112 -7.94 -0.41 16.65
N ALA A 113 -7.27 -0.44 15.50
CA ALA A 113 -7.77 -1.13 14.31
C ALA A 113 -7.97 -2.64 14.56
N LYS A 114 -9.12 -3.16 14.12
CA LYS A 114 -9.39 -4.59 14.02
C LYS A 114 -8.67 -5.12 12.78
N ILE A 115 -7.76 -6.08 12.97
CA ILE A 115 -6.91 -6.62 11.90
C ILE A 115 -7.22 -8.09 11.67
N LEU A 116 -7.51 -8.44 10.42
CA LEU A 116 -7.73 -9.80 9.93
C LEU A 116 -6.73 -10.10 8.80
N ASN A 117 -6.54 -11.37 8.49
CA ASN A 117 -5.67 -11.79 7.39
C ASN A 117 -6.26 -12.99 6.65
N VAL A 118 -6.02 -13.06 5.33
CA VAL A 118 -6.40 -14.17 4.47
C VAL A 118 -5.19 -14.55 3.61
N GLU A 119 -4.55 -15.66 3.96
CA GLU A 119 -3.38 -16.22 3.26
C GLU A 119 -3.59 -17.68 2.81
N ASP A 120 -4.63 -18.34 3.30
CA ASP A 120 -5.03 -19.72 3.01
C ASP A 120 -6.52 -19.94 3.28
N MET A 121 -7.02 -21.16 3.06
CA MET A 121 -8.43 -21.50 3.31
C MET A 121 -8.82 -21.40 4.79
N ALA A 122 -7.93 -21.76 5.71
CA ALA A 122 -8.23 -21.73 7.15
C ALA A 122 -8.41 -20.27 7.66
N SER A 123 -7.54 -19.37 7.23
CA SER A 123 -7.60 -17.94 7.54
C SER A 123 -8.78 -17.24 6.85
N LEU A 124 -9.16 -17.68 5.64
CA LEU A 124 -10.39 -17.25 4.99
C LEU A 124 -11.63 -17.62 5.81
N GLU A 125 -11.77 -18.89 6.19
CA GLU A 125 -12.91 -19.36 6.99
C GLU A 125 -13.04 -18.61 8.32
N LYS A 126 -11.92 -18.42 9.01
CA LYS A 126 -11.86 -17.63 10.24
C LYS A 126 -12.30 -16.18 10.02
N THR A 127 -11.85 -15.55 8.93
CA THR A 127 -12.23 -14.18 8.58
C THR A 127 -13.74 -14.09 8.30
N LEU A 128 -14.28 -15.02 7.51
CA LEU A 128 -15.71 -15.07 7.17
C LEU A 128 -16.60 -15.28 8.38
N GLN A 129 -16.19 -16.12 9.34
CA GLN A 129 -16.97 -16.36 10.55
C GLN A 129 -17.19 -15.05 11.34
N LEU A 130 -16.16 -14.21 11.45
CA LEU A 130 -16.27 -12.93 12.15
C LEU A 130 -17.23 -11.94 11.48
N PHE A 131 -17.46 -12.02 10.17
CA PHE A 131 -18.43 -11.19 9.47
C PHE A 131 -19.87 -11.72 9.59
N LYS A 132 -20.04 -13.03 9.77
CA LYS A 132 -21.36 -13.63 10.04
C LYS A 132 -21.88 -13.30 11.43
N ASP A 133 -20.98 -13.10 12.39
CA ASP A 133 -21.32 -12.79 13.77
C ASP A 133 -21.61 -11.28 13.99
N GLU A 134 -21.29 -10.42 13.01
CA GLU A 134 -21.49 -8.96 13.05
C GLU A 134 -22.71 -8.45 12.25
N GLY A 135 -23.42 -9.35 11.54
CA GLY A 135 -24.63 -9.04 10.74
C GLY A 135 -25.87 -9.71 11.27
#